data_AF-A0A3B0X3B4-F1
#
_entry.id   AF-A0A3B0X3B4-F1
#
_cell.length_a   1.000
_cell.length_b   1.000
_cell.length_c   1.000
_cell.angle_alpha   90.00
_cell.angle_beta   90.00
_cell.angle_gamma   90.00
#
_symmetry.space_group_name_H-M   'P 1'
#
loop_
_entity.id
_entity.type
_entity.pdbx_description
1 polymer ?
#
loop_
_entity_poly.entity_id
_entity_poly.type
_entity_poly.pdbx_seq_one_letter_code
_entity_poly.pdbx_strand_id
1 'polypeptide(L)'
;MKKSHSYKNIKHLIIFFYFVILLCFVTNNIYAHSEINFQNILYTSFEGLYQARFGLEYPPRQEVFHKCKTNNDKPCLKSYYRVVDAKKKIENLPADKTLVNTLDIIEHSCVSEDEYLANFICYGGLMSLYLHNTSEQDMKIFSRITKYQKKIQSLIFNYHFYWVHNRPKNSKWSNYLLKADINWKDDYQKQFIIAEFKKSINDIKGEPWPLRKPD
;
A
#
# COMPACT_ATOMS: atom_id res chain seq x y z
N MET A 1 -4.96 20.62 70.16
CA MET A 1 -5.27 21.14 68.80
C MET A 1 -4.05 20.95 67.90
N LYS A 2 -4.12 20.08 66.88
CA LYS A 2 -3.24 20.08 65.67
C LYS A 2 -3.71 18.96 64.72
N LYS A 3 -4.79 19.21 63.99
CA LYS A 3 -5.21 18.42 62.80
C LYS A 3 -5.35 19.40 61.64
N SER A 4 -4.24 19.77 60.99
CA SER A 4 -4.27 20.72 59.86
C SER A 4 -3.21 20.50 58.77
N HIS A 5 -2.49 19.36 58.78
CA HIS A 5 -1.42 19.11 57.78
C HIS A 5 -1.67 17.95 56.81
N SER A 6 -2.76 17.20 56.94
CA SER A 6 -3.02 16.03 56.08
C SER A 6 -3.76 16.36 54.76
N TYR A 7 -4.58 17.42 54.74
CA TYR A 7 -5.42 17.73 53.57
C TYR A 7 -4.69 18.40 52.38
N LYS A 8 -3.52 19.01 52.61
CA LYS A 8 -2.78 19.72 51.56
C LYS A 8 -2.14 18.75 50.55
N ASN A 9 -1.63 17.62 51.03
CA ASN A 9 -0.98 16.60 50.19
C ASN A 9 -1.97 15.84 49.31
N ILE A 10 -3.21 15.64 49.79
CA ILE A 10 -4.27 14.96 49.02
C ILE A 10 -4.73 15.82 47.83
N LYS A 11 -4.85 17.15 47.99
CA LYS A 11 -5.22 18.06 46.89
C LYS A 11 -4.19 18.07 45.76
N HIS A 12 -2.89 18.09 46.09
CA HIS A 12 -1.83 18.03 45.07
C HIS A 12 -1.82 16.69 44.33
N LEU A 13 -2.10 15.58 45.02
CA LEU A 13 -2.19 14.27 44.39
C LEU A 13 -3.36 14.20 43.39
N ILE A 14 -4.54 14.71 43.77
CA ILE A 14 -5.73 14.73 42.90
C ILE A 14 -5.47 15.58 41.64
N ILE A 15 -4.85 16.75 41.79
CA ILE A 15 -4.52 17.62 40.65
C ILE A 15 -3.52 16.94 39.71
N PHE A 16 -2.50 16.27 40.25
CA PHE A 16 -1.54 15.52 39.44
C PHE A 16 -2.21 14.39 38.65
N PHE A 17 -3.08 13.59 39.29
CA PHE A 17 -3.85 12.55 38.60
C PHE A 17 -4.76 13.13 37.51
N TYR A 18 -5.45 14.24 37.78
CA TYR A 18 -6.25 14.92 36.77
C TYR A 18 -5.40 15.39 35.58
N PHE A 19 -4.20 15.92 35.83
CA PHE A 19 -3.30 16.38 34.78
C PHE A 19 -2.76 15.22 33.92
N VAL A 20 -2.41 14.09 34.56
CA VAL A 20 -1.98 12.86 33.85
C VAL A 20 -3.11 12.31 32.99
N ILE A 21 -4.34 12.22 33.54
CA ILE A 21 -5.51 11.76 32.79
C ILE A 21 -5.79 12.69 31.60
N LEU A 22 -5.77 14.02 31.82
CA LEU A 22 -5.99 14.99 30.75
C LEU A 22 -4.93 14.88 29.65
N LEU A 23 -3.65 14.73 30.02
CA LEU A 23 -2.56 14.49 29.08
C LEU A 23 -2.77 13.21 28.27
N CYS A 24 -3.18 12.11 28.90
CA CYS A 24 -3.51 10.86 28.20
C CYS A 24 -4.65 11.05 27.19
N PHE A 25 -5.70 11.79 27.53
CA PHE A 25 -6.80 12.07 26.60
C PHE A 25 -6.37 12.95 25.43
N VAL A 26 -5.52 13.97 25.66
CA VAL A 26 -5.00 14.83 24.60
C VAL A 26 -4.09 14.04 23.65
N THR A 27 -3.18 13.21 24.18
CA THR A 27 -2.29 12.40 23.35
C THR A 27 -3.06 11.35 22.54
N ASN A 28 -4.10 10.75 23.10
CA ASN A 28 -4.95 9.78 22.40
C ASN A 28 -5.71 10.44 21.23
N ASN A 29 -6.26 11.64 21.42
CA ASN A 29 -6.97 12.35 20.36
C ASN A 29 -6.05 12.80 19.22
N ILE A 30 -4.84 13.27 19.53
CA ILE A 30 -3.84 13.64 18.52
C ILE A 30 -3.40 12.41 17.73
N TYR A 31 -3.16 11.28 18.41
CA TYR A 31 -2.75 10.04 17.77
C TYR A 31 -3.84 9.52 16.82
N ALA A 32 -5.08 9.42 17.29
CA ALA A 32 -6.22 8.97 16.47
C ALA A 32 -6.43 9.86 15.24
N HIS A 33 -6.33 11.19 15.37
CA HIS A 33 -6.44 12.09 14.23
C HIS A 33 -5.31 11.90 13.22
N SER A 34 -4.07 11.68 13.69
CA SER A 34 -2.93 11.41 12.82
C SER A 34 -3.07 10.08 12.06
N GLU A 35 -3.69 9.08 12.67
CA GLU A 35 -3.93 7.76 12.09
C GLU A 35 -5.02 7.78 11.01
N ILE A 36 -6.14 8.47 11.28
CA ILE A 36 -7.21 8.69 10.29
C ILE A 36 -6.68 9.43 9.06
N ASN A 37 -5.85 10.47 9.27
CA ASN A 37 -5.24 11.20 8.17
C ASN A 37 -4.31 10.30 7.34
N PHE A 38 -3.51 9.48 8.01
CA PHE A 38 -2.60 8.53 7.36
C PHE A 38 -3.34 7.52 6.46
N GLN A 39 -4.39 6.87 6.97
CA GLN A 39 -5.17 5.90 6.21
C GLN A 39 -5.89 6.55 5.02
N ASN A 40 -6.44 7.75 5.20
CA ASN A 40 -7.07 8.50 4.11
C ASN A 40 -6.07 8.87 3.00
N ILE A 41 -4.84 9.25 3.35
CA ILE A 41 -3.78 9.47 2.36
C ILE A 41 -3.52 8.18 1.57
N LEU A 42 -3.45 7.02 2.24
CA LEU A 42 -3.27 5.74 1.53
C LEU A 42 -4.43 5.40 0.62
N TYR A 43 -5.68 5.54 1.07
CA TYR A 43 -6.86 5.22 0.25
C TYR A 43 -6.92 6.08 -1.01
N THR A 44 -6.80 7.40 -0.85
CA THR A 44 -6.80 8.33 -2.00
C THR A 44 -5.61 8.09 -2.93
N SER A 45 -4.46 7.68 -2.40
CA SER A 45 -3.30 7.30 -3.21
C SER A 45 -3.52 5.99 -3.95
N PHE A 46 -4.13 4.97 -3.32
CA PHE A 46 -4.43 3.69 -3.96
C PHE A 46 -5.42 3.87 -5.11
N GLU A 47 -6.47 4.68 -4.96
CA GLU A 47 -7.33 5.06 -6.09
C GLU A 47 -6.55 5.72 -7.23
N GLY A 48 -5.61 6.60 -6.88
CA GLY A 48 -4.75 7.24 -7.87
C GLY A 48 -3.91 6.22 -8.63
N LEU A 49 -3.28 5.28 -7.91
CA LEU A 49 -2.48 4.23 -8.51
C LEU A 49 -3.29 3.24 -9.35
N TYR A 50 -4.51 2.92 -8.95
CA TYR A 50 -5.43 2.08 -9.71
C TYR A 50 -5.60 2.55 -11.16
N GLN A 51 -5.64 3.87 -11.38
CA GLN A 51 -5.77 4.45 -12.72
C GLN A 51 -4.62 4.07 -13.65
N ALA A 52 -3.43 3.77 -13.12
CA ALA A 52 -2.25 3.44 -13.92
C ALA A 52 -2.36 2.09 -14.66
N ARG A 53 -3.44 1.35 -14.45
CA ARG A 53 -3.74 0.09 -15.12
C ARG A 53 -5.17 0.03 -15.68
N PHE A 54 -6.11 0.64 -14.97
CA PHE A 54 -7.53 0.52 -15.28
C PHE A 54 -8.17 1.84 -15.74
N GLY A 55 -7.43 2.95 -15.70
CA GLY A 55 -7.91 4.24 -16.21
C GLY A 55 -7.82 4.28 -17.73
N LEU A 56 -8.95 4.52 -18.41
CA LEU A 56 -9.01 4.54 -19.88
C LEU A 56 -8.18 5.69 -20.48
N GLU A 57 -8.07 6.80 -19.76
CA GLU A 57 -7.35 7.99 -20.18
C GLU A 57 -5.86 7.92 -19.82
N TYR A 58 -5.44 6.95 -19.00
CA TYR A 58 -4.06 6.89 -18.54
C TYR A 58 -3.11 6.53 -19.68
N PRO A 59 -1.96 7.21 -19.84
CA PRO A 59 -1.01 6.89 -20.89
C PRO A 59 -0.11 5.70 -20.48
N PRO A 60 -0.31 4.50 -21.06
CA PRO A 60 0.35 3.27 -20.62
C PRO A 60 1.85 3.23 -20.84
N ARG A 61 2.34 4.12 -21.71
CA ARG A 61 3.72 4.13 -22.17
C ARG A 61 4.20 5.56 -22.35
N GLN A 62 5.51 5.76 -22.28
CA GLN A 62 6.12 7.08 -22.37
C GLN A 62 5.81 7.77 -23.70
N GLU A 63 5.77 7.02 -24.81
CA GLU A 63 5.40 7.55 -26.12
C GLU A 63 3.94 8.02 -26.19
N VAL A 64 3.03 7.36 -25.47
CA VAL A 64 1.62 7.78 -25.40
C VAL A 64 1.51 9.06 -24.59
N PHE A 65 2.22 9.15 -23.46
CA PHE A 65 2.26 10.36 -22.67
C PHE A 65 2.87 11.55 -23.43
N HIS A 66 3.91 11.32 -24.23
CA HIS A 66 4.47 12.35 -25.10
C HIS A 66 3.43 12.87 -26.09
N LYS A 67 2.65 11.98 -26.73
CA LYS A 67 1.52 12.38 -27.58
C LYS A 67 0.48 13.20 -26.81
N CYS A 68 0.13 12.81 -25.59
CA CYS A 68 -0.80 13.58 -24.76
C CYS A 68 -0.28 14.99 -24.46
N LYS A 69 1.02 15.15 -24.19
CA LYS A 69 1.66 16.45 -24.01
C LYS A 69 1.64 17.29 -25.28
N THR A 70 2.05 16.73 -26.41
CA THR A 70 2.10 17.42 -27.70
C THR A 70 0.72 17.89 -28.14
N ASN A 71 -0.32 17.09 -27.91
CA ASN A 71 -1.70 17.40 -28.29
C ASN A 71 -2.47 18.17 -27.19
N ASN A 72 -1.85 18.45 -26.04
CA ASN A 72 -2.51 19.04 -24.87
C ASN A 72 -3.81 18.31 -24.45
N ASP A 73 -3.78 16.97 -24.47
CA ASP A 73 -4.90 16.11 -24.08
C ASP A 73 -5.12 16.20 -22.55
N LYS A 74 -6.07 17.04 -22.13
CA LYS A 74 -6.33 17.32 -20.72
C LYS A 74 -6.74 16.07 -19.91
N PRO A 75 -7.69 15.21 -20.36
CA PRO A 75 -8.00 13.97 -19.67
C PRO A 75 -6.78 13.07 -19.44
N CYS A 76 -5.98 12.85 -20.49
CA CYS A 76 -4.79 12.00 -20.39
C CYS A 76 -3.74 12.56 -19.42
N LEU A 77 -3.44 13.86 -19.53
CA LEU A 77 -2.51 14.54 -18.64
C LEU A 77 -2.98 14.51 -17.18
N LYS A 78 -4.29 14.71 -16.94
CA LYS A 78 -4.88 14.66 -15.60
C LYS A 78 -4.72 13.27 -14.98
N SER A 79 -5.04 12.20 -15.71
CA SER A 79 -4.88 10.84 -15.21
C SER A 79 -3.42 10.51 -14.90
N TYR A 80 -2.49 10.89 -15.78
CA TYR A 80 -1.06 10.74 -15.54
C TYR A 80 -0.61 11.44 -14.25
N TYR A 81 -0.96 12.71 -14.07
CA TYR A 81 -0.53 13.47 -12.89
C TYR A 81 -1.18 12.95 -11.60
N ARG A 82 -2.39 12.38 -11.66
CA ARG A 82 -3.01 11.72 -10.51
C ARG A 82 -2.20 10.52 -10.03
N VAL A 83 -1.70 9.69 -10.95
CA VAL A 83 -0.82 8.55 -10.61
C VAL A 83 0.50 9.03 -10.02
N VAL A 84 1.12 10.04 -10.62
CA VAL A 84 2.39 10.61 -10.12
C VAL A 84 2.23 11.22 -8.73
N ASP A 85 1.15 11.96 -8.48
CA ASP A 85 0.85 12.55 -7.17
C ASP A 85 0.60 11.48 -6.11
N ALA A 86 -0.20 10.45 -6.43
CA ALA A 86 -0.44 9.32 -5.55
C ALA A 86 0.84 8.59 -5.14
N LYS A 87 1.74 8.32 -6.10
CA LYS A 87 3.07 7.76 -5.82
C LYS A 87 3.85 8.65 -4.84
N LYS A 88 3.95 9.94 -5.13
CA LYS A 88 4.70 10.90 -4.29
C LYS A 88 4.15 10.96 -2.87
N LYS A 89 2.83 10.94 -2.71
CA LYS A 89 2.18 10.90 -1.40
C LYS A 89 2.63 9.69 -0.59
N ILE A 90 2.63 8.50 -1.19
CA ILE A 90 3.09 7.27 -0.53
C ILE A 90 4.59 7.34 -0.21
N GLU A 91 5.43 7.80 -1.15
CA GLU A 91 6.88 7.92 -0.96
C GLU A 91 7.28 8.93 0.13
N ASN A 92 6.44 9.94 0.40
CA ASN A 92 6.64 10.93 1.45
C ASN A 92 6.22 10.42 2.85
N LEU A 93 5.58 9.26 2.95
CA LEU A 93 5.21 8.66 4.24
C LEU A 93 6.35 7.79 4.80
N PRO A 94 6.41 7.57 6.12
CA PRO A 94 7.39 6.65 6.72
C PRO A 94 7.25 5.25 6.14
N ALA A 95 8.31 4.75 5.49
CA ALA A 95 8.25 3.56 4.64
C ALA A 95 7.77 2.29 5.36
N ASP A 96 8.24 2.04 6.59
CA ASP A 96 7.82 0.86 7.37
C ASP A 96 6.36 0.93 7.80
N LYS A 97 5.91 2.09 8.33
CA LYS A 97 4.51 2.29 8.72
C LYS A 97 3.59 2.15 7.51
N THR A 98 4.01 2.72 6.38
CA THR A 98 3.29 2.66 5.10
C THR A 98 3.14 1.23 4.61
N LEU A 99 4.21 0.42 4.65
CA LEU A 99 4.14 -0.96 4.21
C LEU A 99 3.19 -1.78 5.09
N VAL A 100 3.28 -1.67 6.42
CA VAL A 100 2.41 -2.41 7.34
C VAL A 100 0.94 -2.06 7.08
N ASN A 101 0.61 -0.77 7.03
CA ASN A 101 -0.76 -0.33 6.77
C ASN A 101 -1.24 -0.74 5.37
N THR A 102 -0.39 -0.69 4.35
CA THR A 102 -0.73 -1.15 3.00
C THR A 102 -1.14 -2.62 3.02
N LEU A 103 -0.37 -3.46 3.73
CA LEU A 103 -0.68 -4.88 3.87
C LEU A 103 -1.97 -5.12 4.66
N ASP A 104 -2.23 -4.37 5.73
CA ASP A 104 -3.48 -4.49 6.49
C ASP A 104 -4.69 -4.06 5.66
N ILE A 105 -4.55 -2.98 4.88
CA ILE A 105 -5.58 -2.49 3.96
C ILE A 105 -5.85 -3.50 2.85
N ILE A 106 -4.83 -4.12 2.26
CA ILE A 106 -4.99 -5.19 1.26
C ILE A 106 -5.79 -6.35 1.86
N GLU A 107 -5.41 -6.82 3.05
CA GLU A 107 -6.07 -7.96 3.70
C GLU A 107 -7.57 -7.69 3.92
N HIS A 108 -7.90 -6.48 4.37
CA HIS A 108 -9.26 -6.07 4.63
C HIS A 108 -10.05 -5.81 3.33
N SER A 109 -9.50 -5.01 2.43
CA SER A 109 -10.25 -4.48 1.27
C SER A 109 -10.47 -5.53 0.18
N CYS A 110 -9.52 -6.45 -0.02
CA CYS A 110 -9.59 -7.43 -1.11
C CYS A 110 -10.65 -8.53 -0.94
N VAL A 111 -11.27 -8.62 0.24
CA VAL A 111 -12.40 -9.52 0.50
C VAL A 111 -13.69 -8.78 0.82
N SER A 112 -13.66 -7.44 0.77
CA SER A 112 -14.82 -6.60 1.02
C SER A 112 -15.93 -6.88 0.00
N GLU A 113 -17.18 -6.75 0.46
CA GLU A 113 -18.36 -6.73 -0.41
C GLU A 113 -18.60 -5.34 -1.00
N ASP A 114 -18.02 -4.29 -0.39
CA ASP A 114 -17.98 -2.95 -0.97
C ASP A 114 -17.10 -2.96 -2.23
N GLU A 115 -17.74 -2.80 -3.39
CA GLU A 115 -17.07 -2.82 -4.69
C GLU A 115 -15.98 -1.75 -4.81
N TYR A 116 -16.17 -0.60 -4.17
CA TYR A 116 -15.18 0.46 -4.22
C TYR A 116 -13.90 0.05 -3.48
N LEU A 117 -14.02 -0.53 -2.27
CA LEU A 117 -12.88 -1.08 -1.53
C LEU A 117 -12.25 -2.27 -2.27
N ALA A 118 -13.06 -3.18 -2.78
CA ALA A 118 -12.60 -4.40 -3.44
C ALA A 118 -11.89 -4.15 -4.77
N ASN A 119 -12.28 -3.10 -5.51
CA ASN A 119 -11.71 -2.80 -6.82
C ASN A 119 -10.64 -1.72 -6.75
N PHE A 120 -10.96 -0.53 -6.22
CA PHE A 120 -10.03 0.60 -6.27
C PHE A 120 -8.95 0.51 -5.20
N ILE A 121 -9.34 0.25 -3.95
CA ILE A 121 -8.43 0.28 -2.81
C ILE A 121 -7.56 -0.98 -2.76
N CYS A 122 -8.15 -2.16 -2.92
CA CYS A 122 -7.40 -3.42 -2.99
C CYS A 122 -6.38 -3.41 -4.13
N TYR A 123 -6.78 -3.12 -5.38
CA TYR A 123 -5.85 -3.22 -6.51
C TYR A 123 -4.82 -2.09 -6.48
N GLY A 124 -5.22 -0.88 -6.09
CA GLY A 124 -4.30 0.21 -5.84
C GLY A 124 -3.26 -0.11 -4.76
N GLY A 125 -3.68 -0.75 -3.67
CA GLY A 125 -2.79 -1.25 -2.62
C GLY A 125 -1.84 -2.33 -3.12
N LEU A 126 -2.31 -3.29 -3.92
CA LEU A 126 -1.44 -4.29 -4.54
C LEU A 126 -0.42 -3.68 -5.51
N MET A 127 -0.83 -2.66 -6.28
CA MET A 127 0.08 -1.92 -7.14
C MET A 127 1.11 -1.12 -6.33
N SER A 128 0.73 -0.57 -5.16
CA SER A 128 1.62 0.22 -4.31
C SER A 128 2.75 -0.61 -3.69
N LEU A 129 2.60 -1.93 -3.56
CA LEU A 129 3.68 -2.84 -3.13
C LEU A 129 4.96 -2.67 -3.97
N TYR A 130 4.81 -2.23 -5.23
CA TYR A 130 5.93 -1.87 -6.10
C TYR A 130 6.90 -0.88 -5.43
N LEU A 131 6.41 0.04 -4.61
CA LEU A 131 7.20 1.11 -3.98
C LEU A 131 8.04 0.61 -2.79
N HIS A 132 7.84 -0.65 -2.35
CA HIS A 132 8.50 -1.25 -1.19
C HIS A 132 9.40 -2.42 -1.62
N ASN A 133 10.67 -2.17 -1.93
CA ASN A 133 11.55 -3.14 -2.59
C ASN A 133 12.87 -3.46 -1.86
N THR A 134 13.07 -3.00 -0.62
CA THR A 134 14.26 -3.42 0.13
C THR A 134 14.15 -4.90 0.53
N SER A 135 15.29 -5.56 0.80
CA SER A 135 15.29 -6.96 1.25
C SER A 135 14.45 -7.20 2.51
N GLU A 136 14.39 -6.22 3.42
CA GLU A 136 13.59 -6.31 4.63
C GLU A 136 12.08 -6.17 4.32
N GLN A 137 11.72 -5.17 3.51
CA GLN A 137 10.34 -4.97 3.08
C GLN A 137 9.80 -6.17 2.31
N ASP A 138 10.60 -6.76 1.42
CA ASP A 138 10.23 -7.96 0.68
C ASP A 138 9.99 -9.16 1.60
N MET A 139 10.79 -9.32 2.66
CA MET A 139 10.53 -10.36 3.67
C MET A 139 9.23 -10.12 4.43
N LYS A 140 8.90 -8.87 4.78
CA LYS A 140 7.62 -8.51 5.41
C LYS A 140 6.44 -8.83 4.48
N ILE A 141 6.54 -8.43 3.21
CA ILE A 141 5.52 -8.71 2.17
C ILE A 141 5.34 -10.22 1.99
N PHE A 142 6.43 -10.97 1.83
CA PHE A 142 6.39 -12.43 1.73
C PHE A 142 5.71 -13.05 2.95
N SER A 143 6.14 -12.68 4.16
CA SER A 143 5.60 -13.23 5.41
C SER A 143 4.09 -13.00 5.54
N ARG A 144 3.61 -11.82 5.13
CA ARG A 144 2.21 -11.44 5.26
C ARG A 144 1.34 -12.07 4.16
N ILE A 145 1.73 -11.94 2.89
CA ILE A 145 0.95 -12.46 1.75
C ILE A 145 0.80 -13.98 1.82
N THR A 146 1.87 -14.71 2.16
CA THR A 146 1.83 -16.17 2.25
C THR A 146 0.95 -16.70 3.40
N LYS A 147 0.54 -15.83 4.32
CA LYS A 147 -0.40 -16.12 5.42
C LYS A 147 -1.82 -15.63 5.18
N TYR A 148 -2.05 -14.82 4.14
CA TYR A 148 -3.41 -14.39 3.82
C TYR A 148 -4.32 -15.57 3.48
N GLN A 149 -5.62 -15.33 3.58
CA GLN A 149 -6.63 -16.28 3.14
C GLN A 149 -6.44 -16.64 1.66
N LYS A 150 -6.75 -17.89 1.31
CA LYS A 150 -6.59 -18.43 -0.06
C LYS A 150 -7.26 -17.56 -1.13
N LYS A 151 -8.43 -16.96 -0.82
CA LYS A 151 -9.14 -16.03 -1.72
C LYS A 151 -8.27 -14.82 -2.09
N ILE A 152 -7.63 -14.20 -1.09
CA ILE A 152 -6.75 -13.04 -1.29
C ILE A 152 -5.50 -13.46 -2.06
N GLN A 153 -4.85 -14.57 -1.69
CA GLN A 153 -3.69 -15.07 -2.43
C GLN A 153 -4.02 -15.32 -3.90
N SER A 154 -5.16 -15.94 -4.17
CA SER A 154 -5.64 -16.19 -5.54
C SER A 154 -5.87 -14.88 -6.30
N LEU A 155 -6.42 -13.85 -5.67
CA LEU A 155 -6.55 -12.52 -6.26
C LEU A 155 -5.16 -11.91 -6.56
N ILE A 156 -4.24 -11.95 -5.60
CA ILE A 156 -2.90 -11.38 -5.75
C ILE A 156 -2.14 -11.99 -6.92
N PHE A 157 -2.19 -13.32 -7.08
CA PHE A 157 -1.38 -14.02 -8.07
C PHE A 157 -2.11 -14.28 -9.39
N ASN A 158 -3.44 -14.31 -9.44
CA ASN A 158 -4.13 -14.43 -10.74
C ASN A 158 -4.23 -13.10 -11.50
N TYR A 159 -3.98 -11.97 -10.83
CA TYR A 159 -3.89 -10.65 -11.47
C TYR A 159 -2.43 -10.26 -11.71
N HIS A 160 -2.12 -9.81 -12.92
CA HIS A 160 -0.73 -9.55 -13.35
C HIS A 160 -0.20 -8.20 -12.85
N PHE A 161 -0.12 -8.01 -11.54
CA PHE A 161 0.42 -6.78 -10.98
C PHE A 161 1.95 -6.74 -11.07
N TYR A 162 2.49 -5.58 -11.45
CA TYR A 162 3.93 -5.43 -11.73
C TYR A 162 4.85 -5.40 -10.49
N TRP A 163 4.30 -5.36 -9.28
CA TRP A 163 5.11 -5.35 -8.05
C TRP A 163 6.00 -6.60 -7.92
N VAL A 164 5.63 -7.71 -8.57
CA VAL A 164 6.37 -8.97 -8.62
C VAL A 164 7.77 -8.85 -9.23
N HIS A 165 7.98 -7.84 -10.08
CA HIS A 165 9.27 -7.61 -10.76
C HIS A 165 10.25 -6.76 -9.96
N ASN A 166 9.76 -6.09 -8.92
CA ASN A 166 10.57 -5.23 -8.07
C ASN A 166 10.88 -5.94 -6.74
N ARG A 167 11.15 -7.25 -6.80
CA ARG A 167 11.44 -8.11 -5.64
C ARG A 167 12.92 -8.48 -5.63
N PRO A 168 13.65 -8.27 -4.52
CA PRO A 168 15.06 -8.65 -4.43
C PRO A 168 15.27 -10.16 -4.23
N LYS A 169 14.31 -10.91 -3.66
CA LYS A 169 14.46 -12.35 -3.33
C LYS A 169 13.58 -13.26 -4.19
N ASN A 170 13.76 -13.17 -5.50
CA ASN A 170 12.98 -13.87 -6.53
C ASN A 170 12.90 -15.40 -6.36
N SER A 171 13.98 -16.04 -5.92
CA SER A 171 14.02 -17.50 -5.71
C SER A 171 13.07 -17.97 -4.60
N LYS A 172 12.94 -17.19 -3.51
CA LYS A 172 12.06 -17.52 -2.38
C LYS A 172 10.60 -17.49 -2.80
N TRP A 173 10.20 -16.45 -3.54
CA TRP A 173 8.86 -16.33 -4.11
C TRP A 173 8.55 -17.48 -5.07
N SER A 174 9.46 -17.77 -6.01
CA SER A 174 9.30 -18.87 -6.97
C SER A 174 9.10 -20.22 -6.28
N ASN A 175 9.92 -20.52 -5.27
CA ASN A 175 9.85 -21.77 -4.52
C ASN A 175 8.54 -21.92 -3.73
N TYR A 176 8.02 -20.82 -3.17
CA TYR A 176 6.72 -20.81 -2.53
C TYR A 176 5.61 -21.10 -3.54
N LEU A 177 5.56 -20.37 -4.66
CA LEU A 177 4.49 -20.47 -5.66
C LEU A 177 4.40 -21.84 -6.32
N LEU A 178 5.51 -22.58 -6.41
CA LEU A 178 5.50 -23.97 -6.89
C LEU A 178 4.63 -24.88 -6.02
N LYS A 179 4.62 -24.65 -4.70
CA LYS A 179 3.99 -25.50 -3.68
C LYS A 179 2.72 -24.91 -3.06
N ALA A 180 2.48 -23.62 -3.26
CA ALA A 180 1.39 -22.91 -2.63
C ALA A 180 0.02 -23.44 -3.10
N ASP A 181 -0.88 -23.64 -2.14
CA ASP A 181 -2.28 -24.00 -2.39
C ASP A 181 -3.10 -22.75 -2.75
N ILE A 182 -2.87 -22.23 -3.95
CA ILE A 182 -3.59 -21.10 -4.53
C ILE A 182 -4.65 -21.64 -5.49
N ASN A 183 -5.84 -21.03 -5.50
CA ASN A 183 -6.84 -21.34 -6.52
C ASN A 183 -6.45 -20.63 -7.83
N TRP A 184 -5.56 -21.27 -8.58
CA TRP A 184 -5.07 -20.76 -9.86
C TRP A 184 -6.21 -20.67 -10.88
N LYS A 185 -6.24 -19.61 -11.68
CA LYS A 185 -7.19 -19.49 -12.79
C LYS A 185 -7.01 -20.66 -13.77
N ASP A 186 -5.76 -20.99 -14.06
CA ASP A 186 -5.33 -22.12 -14.88
C ASP A 186 -3.82 -22.39 -14.62
N ASP A 187 -3.31 -23.52 -15.10
CA ASP A 187 -1.89 -23.89 -14.94
C ASP A 187 -0.94 -22.92 -15.66
N TYR A 188 -1.40 -22.32 -16.76
CA TYR A 188 -0.62 -21.32 -17.49
C TYR A 188 -0.38 -20.08 -16.64
N GLN A 189 -1.40 -19.61 -15.90
CA GLN A 189 -1.32 -18.48 -14.99
C GLN A 189 -0.29 -18.72 -13.88
N LYS A 190 -0.24 -19.94 -13.32
CA LYS A 190 0.77 -20.33 -12.33
C LYS A 190 2.18 -20.20 -12.92
N GLN A 191 2.42 -20.80 -14.08
CA GLN A 191 3.73 -20.77 -14.73
C GLN A 191 4.14 -19.35 -15.14
N PHE A 192 3.19 -18.57 -15.64
CA PHE A 192 3.38 -17.17 -16.01
C PHE A 192 3.91 -16.36 -14.82
N ILE A 193 3.23 -16.38 -13.67
CA ILE A 193 3.65 -15.60 -12.51
C ILE A 193 5.01 -16.06 -11.96
N ILE A 194 5.27 -17.38 -11.93
CA ILE A 194 6.58 -17.91 -11.53
C ILE A 194 7.69 -17.38 -12.45
N ALA A 195 7.41 -17.26 -13.75
CA ALA A 195 8.35 -16.66 -14.71
C ALA A 195 8.49 -15.15 -14.51
N GLU A 196 7.41 -14.43 -14.18
CA GLU A 196 7.44 -12.99 -13.92
C GLU A 196 8.35 -12.63 -12.73
N PHE A 197 8.34 -13.42 -11.66
CA PHE A 197 9.28 -13.25 -10.54
C PHE A 197 10.75 -13.47 -10.93
N LYS A 198 11.06 -14.06 -12.09
CA LYS A 198 12.45 -14.25 -12.55
C LYS A 198 12.96 -13.11 -13.42
N LYS A 199 12.09 -12.24 -13.90
CA LYS A 199 12.46 -11.12 -14.79
C LYS A 199 12.98 -9.93 -13.98
N SER A 200 13.97 -9.22 -14.54
CA SER A 200 14.35 -7.91 -14.00
C SER A 200 13.31 -6.87 -14.40
N ILE A 201 13.12 -5.85 -13.56
CA ILE A 201 12.25 -4.71 -13.89
C ILE A 201 12.71 -3.99 -15.17
N ASN A 202 14.01 -4.04 -15.47
CA ASN A 202 14.60 -3.42 -16.67
C ASN A 202 14.22 -4.16 -17.96
N ASP A 203 13.82 -5.43 -17.86
CA ASP A 203 13.43 -6.25 -19.01
C ASP A 203 11.98 -5.98 -19.46
N ILE A 204 11.24 -5.19 -18.68
CA ILE A 204 9.81 -5.02 -18.87
C ILE A 204 9.54 -3.72 -19.59
N LYS A 205 8.85 -3.81 -20.73
CA LYS A 205 8.33 -2.64 -21.45
C LYS A 205 6.85 -2.48 -21.09
N GLY A 206 6.44 -1.30 -20.62
CA GLY A 206 5.03 -0.99 -20.32
C GLY A 206 4.72 -0.56 -18.89
N GLU A 207 3.42 -0.53 -18.58
CA GLU A 207 2.83 0.03 -17.36
C GLU A 207 3.26 -0.64 -16.05
N PRO A 208 3.06 0.06 -14.90
CA PRO A 208 2.97 1.51 -14.80
C PRO A 208 4.39 2.08 -14.77
N TRP A 209 4.87 2.56 -15.92
CA TRP A 209 6.21 3.13 -16.06
C TRP A 209 6.51 4.32 -15.12
N PRO A 210 5.54 5.14 -14.65
CA PRO A 210 5.81 6.19 -13.66
C PRO A 210 5.98 5.66 -12.23
N LEU A 211 5.61 4.41 -11.96
CA LEU A 211 5.96 3.78 -10.69
C LEU A 211 7.44 3.45 -10.61
N ARG A 212 8.11 3.27 -11.75
CA ARG A 212 9.56 3.05 -11.80
C ARG A 212 10.28 4.25 -11.18
N LYS A 213 11.30 3.97 -10.38
CA LYS A 213 12.25 5.02 -10.02
C LYS A 213 13.04 5.34 -11.30
N PRO A 214 13.27 6.63 -11.64
CA PRO A 214 14.21 6.95 -12.69
C PRO A 214 15.58 6.36 -12.31
N ASP A 215 16.23 5.72 -13.28
CA ASP A 215 17.62 5.24 -13.17
C ASP A 215 18.59 6.41 -12.91
#